data_AF-A0A5D2GMX1-F1
#
_entry.id   AF-A0A5D2GMX1-F1
#
_cell.length_a   1.000
_cell.length_b   1.000
_cell.length_c   1.000
_cell.angle_alpha   90.00
_cell.angle_beta   90.00
_cell.angle_gamma   90.00
#
_symmetry.space_group_name_H-M   'P 1'
#
loop_
_entity.id
_entity.type
_entity.pdbx_description
1 polymer ?
#
loop_
_entity_poly.entity_id
_entity_poly.type
_entity_poly.pdbx_seq_one_letter_code
_entity_poly.pdbx_strand_id
1 'polypeptide(L)'
;MHIFSCLSNISASCSYLYSHESDDLVAKCNVFYGKWIPDESYPLYNASQCPFAERGFDCVVNGRRDRGYQKWRWQPKNCEIPRFNVQEILGKLHGKRIVFVGDSLSRTQWESMICLLMQGVQDKRNVYEINGNKITKRIRFLGVYFSSYNLRIDFYRSVFLVQPGSAPRHAPKRVKSTVKLDKLDDMSKEWIESDFLIFNSGHWWTPTKLFDMGRYFQAGRSLKLGMGIASAFRTALETWVSWVESSVNRNRTRVFFRTFESSHWIGRNRNSCKVTRRPWLKTKGRDHSRISDIIIDVVKKMTTPVTVLHVTPMGAFRSDAHVGTWSDKQSVADCSHWCLPGVPDTWNEILLSMMLSKDGVTVQ
;
A
#
# COMPACT_ATOMS: atom_id res chain seq x y z
N MET A 1 -31.00 -49.35 30.31
CA MET A 1 -31.91 -50.40 30.79
C MET A 1 -32.94 -49.73 31.67
N HIS A 2 -34.22 -49.91 31.34
CA HIS A 2 -35.45 -49.46 32.04
C HIS A 2 -35.82 -47.96 31.96
N ILE A 3 -37.06 -47.52 31.71
CA ILE A 3 -38.36 -48.12 31.34
C ILE A 3 -39.15 -47.03 30.58
N PHE A 4 -39.84 -47.39 29.49
CA PHE A 4 -40.87 -46.58 28.83
C PHE A 4 -42.23 -46.80 29.51
N SER A 5 -43.02 -45.74 29.68
CA SER A 5 -44.48 -45.86 29.65
C SER A 5 -45.01 -45.06 28.46
N CYS A 6 -45.68 -45.76 27.55
CA CYS A 6 -46.44 -45.16 26.45
C CYS A 6 -47.91 -45.13 26.87
N LEU A 7 -48.54 -43.97 26.80
CA LEU A 7 -49.99 -43.85 26.63
C LEU A 7 -50.30 -43.22 25.28
N SER A 8 -51.17 -43.95 24.59
CA SER A 8 -51.78 -43.85 23.27
C SER A 8 -52.22 -42.48 22.75
N ASN A 9 -52.01 -42.34 21.43
CA ASN A 9 -52.88 -41.72 20.42
C ASN A 9 -53.23 -40.22 20.52
N ILE A 10 -52.61 -39.42 19.65
CA ILE A 10 -53.25 -38.60 18.60
C ILE A 10 -52.13 -38.03 17.71
N SER A 11 -52.34 -38.01 16.39
CA SER A 11 -51.36 -37.63 15.38
C SER A 11 -50.85 -36.19 15.56
N ALA A 12 -49.55 -36.05 15.80
CA ALA A 12 -48.83 -34.80 15.57
C ALA A 12 -47.48 -35.13 14.93
N SER A 13 -47.22 -34.55 13.76
CA SER A 13 -45.96 -34.69 13.04
C SER A 13 -44.80 -34.25 13.95
N CYS A 14 -43.86 -35.16 14.19
CA CYS A 14 -42.64 -34.87 14.93
C CYS A 14 -41.70 -34.02 14.06
N SER A 15 -41.79 -32.70 14.16
CA SER A 15 -40.77 -31.80 13.62
C SER A 15 -39.60 -31.74 14.60
N TYR A 16 -38.46 -32.31 14.19
CA TYR A 16 -37.20 -32.21 14.90
C TYR A 16 -36.82 -30.73 15.09
N LEU A 17 -36.97 -30.21 16.31
CA LEU A 17 -36.30 -28.99 16.75
C LEU A 17 -34.82 -29.31 16.92
N TYR A 18 -34.07 -29.24 15.83
CA TYR A 18 -32.64 -28.95 15.92
C TYR A 18 -32.53 -27.51 16.42
N SER A 19 -32.16 -27.36 17.69
CA SER A 19 -31.58 -26.12 18.19
C SER A 19 -30.24 -25.94 17.45
N HIS A 20 -30.30 -25.32 16.27
CA HIS A 20 -29.14 -24.62 15.75
C HIS A 20 -28.92 -23.44 16.69
N GLU A 21 -28.08 -23.65 17.70
CA GLU A 21 -27.21 -22.58 18.18
C GLU A 21 -26.54 -22.02 16.92
N SER A 22 -27.05 -20.89 16.45
CA SER A 22 -26.35 -20.06 15.49
C SER A 22 -25.11 -19.55 16.22
N ASP A 23 -24.04 -20.34 16.13
CA ASP A 23 -22.70 -19.88 16.36
C ASP A 23 -22.45 -18.79 15.31
N ASP A 24 -22.80 -17.56 15.68
CA ASP A 24 -22.71 -16.35 14.87
C ASP A 24 -21.23 -15.98 14.75
N LEU A 25 -20.50 -16.84 14.03
CA LEU A 25 -19.23 -16.51 13.43
C LEU A 25 -19.53 -15.49 12.33
N VAL A 26 -19.73 -14.23 12.73
CA VAL A 26 -19.61 -13.08 11.82
C VAL A 26 -18.24 -13.23 11.16
N ALA A 27 -18.24 -13.77 9.94
CA ALA A 27 -17.03 -14.02 9.19
C ALA A 27 -16.31 -12.68 9.02
N LYS A 28 -15.25 -12.49 9.81
CA LYS A 28 -14.45 -11.27 9.85
C LYS A 28 -14.08 -10.87 8.42
N CYS A 29 -14.53 -9.70 7.98
CA CYS A 29 -14.40 -9.37 6.57
C CYS A 29 -12.93 -9.13 6.18
N ASN A 30 -12.43 -9.95 5.26
CA ASN A 30 -11.18 -9.67 4.56
C ASN A 30 -11.43 -8.75 3.36
N VAL A 31 -11.26 -7.45 3.56
CA VAL A 31 -11.44 -6.41 2.53
C VAL A 31 -10.48 -6.53 1.34
N PHE A 32 -9.39 -7.29 1.47
CA PHE A 32 -8.38 -7.48 0.42
C PHE A 32 -8.70 -8.63 -0.54
N TYR A 33 -9.76 -9.40 -0.27
CA TYR A 33 -10.21 -10.49 -1.13
C TYR A 33 -11.58 -10.19 -1.75
N GLY A 34 -11.64 -10.17 -3.07
CA GLY A 34 -12.77 -9.61 -3.80
C GLY A 34 -12.53 -9.54 -5.30
N LYS A 35 -13.26 -8.65 -5.96
CA LYS A 35 -13.18 -8.45 -7.41
C LYS A 35 -13.32 -6.98 -7.78
N TRP A 36 -12.74 -6.61 -8.91
CA TRP A 36 -13.00 -5.31 -9.53
C TRP A 36 -14.35 -5.34 -10.25
N ILE A 37 -15.18 -4.34 -10.00
CA ILE A 37 -16.46 -4.13 -10.67
C ILE A 37 -16.50 -2.73 -11.30
N PRO A 38 -17.20 -2.55 -12.44
CA PRO A 38 -17.44 -1.23 -12.99
C PRO A 38 -18.25 -0.36 -12.02
N ASP A 39 -17.91 0.92 -11.91
CA ASP A 39 -18.65 1.92 -11.13
C ASP A 39 -18.54 3.28 -11.81
N GLU A 40 -19.67 3.80 -12.30
CA GLU A 40 -19.71 5.05 -13.06
C GLU A 40 -19.51 6.31 -12.20
N SER A 41 -19.65 6.20 -10.88
CA SER A 41 -19.37 7.30 -9.95
C SER A 41 -17.89 7.66 -9.86
N TYR A 42 -16.99 6.80 -10.34
CA TYR A 42 -15.55 7.05 -10.38
C TYR A 42 -15.17 7.84 -11.64
N PRO A 43 -14.02 8.53 -11.66
CA PRO A 43 -13.10 8.74 -10.54
C PRO A 43 -13.64 9.73 -9.50
N LEU A 44 -13.10 9.66 -8.28
CA LEU A 44 -13.49 10.53 -7.16
C LEU A 44 -12.94 11.95 -7.26
N TYR A 45 -12.01 12.21 -8.17
CA TYR A 45 -11.44 13.54 -8.42
C TYR A 45 -10.85 13.62 -9.83
N ASN A 46 -10.57 14.85 -10.28
CA ASN A 46 -9.79 15.12 -11.48
C ASN A 46 -8.33 15.41 -11.09
N ALA A 47 -7.39 14.56 -11.50
CA ALA A 47 -5.97 14.74 -11.18
C ALA A 47 -5.40 16.07 -11.69
N SER A 48 -5.87 16.57 -12.84
CA SER A 48 -5.42 17.85 -13.38
C SER A 48 -5.82 19.06 -12.53
N GLN A 49 -6.76 18.90 -11.60
CA GLN A 49 -7.18 19.92 -10.64
C GLN A 49 -6.48 19.78 -9.27
N CYS A 50 -5.63 18.75 -9.11
CA CYS A 50 -4.87 18.53 -7.88
C CYS A 50 -3.41 18.95 -8.10
N PRO A 51 -2.93 20.05 -7.49
CA PRO A 51 -1.56 20.53 -7.68
C PRO A 51 -0.51 19.58 -7.08
N PHE A 52 -0.94 18.62 -6.27
CA PHE A 52 -0.07 17.63 -5.63
C PHE A 52 0.09 16.34 -6.45
N ALA A 53 -0.75 16.11 -7.46
CA ALA A 53 -0.56 15.02 -8.40
C ALA A 53 0.62 15.38 -9.33
N GLU A 54 1.71 14.63 -9.24
CA GLU A 54 2.84 14.85 -10.13
C GLU A 54 2.39 14.61 -11.58
N ARG A 55 2.76 15.54 -12.48
CA ARG A 55 2.40 15.46 -13.90
C ARG A 55 2.67 14.09 -14.51
N GLY A 56 3.73 13.39 -14.09
CA GLY A 56 4.07 12.06 -14.60
C GLY A 56 3.02 10.97 -14.32
N PHE A 57 2.11 11.17 -13.37
CA PHE A 57 1.02 10.25 -13.04
C PHE A 57 -0.35 10.68 -13.57
N ASP A 58 -0.51 11.94 -14.00
CA ASP A 58 -1.71 12.39 -14.72
C ASP A 58 -1.65 11.91 -16.18
N CYS A 59 -2.14 10.68 -16.41
CA CYS A 59 -2.06 10.08 -17.73
C CYS A 59 -2.94 10.79 -18.77
N VAL A 60 -4.06 11.41 -18.36
CA VAL A 60 -4.98 12.07 -19.28
C VAL A 60 -4.32 13.32 -19.87
N VAL A 61 -3.71 14.16 -19.02
CA VAL A 61 -2.97 15.35 -19.52
C VAL A 61 -1.76 14.97 -20.36
N ASN A 62 -1.19 13.78 -20.13
CA ASN A 62 -0.09 13.23 -20.93
C ASN A 62 -0.56 12.45 -22.17
N GLY A 63 -1.81 12.65 -22.61
CA GLY A 63 -2.30 12.18 -23.91
C GLY A 63 -3.01 10.82 -23.89
N ARG A 64 -3.28 10.25 -22.71
CA ARG A 64 -4.11 9.03 -22.62
C ARG A 64 -5.55 9.35 -22.97
N ARG A 65 -6.07 8.70 -24.02
CA ARG A 65 -7.43 8.93 -24.54
C ARG A 65 -8.48 8.04 -23.88
N ASP A 66 -8.13 6.80 -23.54
CA ASP A 66 -9.07 5.88 -22.89
C ASP A 66 -9.19 6.21 -21.39
N ARG A 67 -10.43 6.37 -20.92
CA ARG A 67 -10.73 6.69 -19.50
C ARG A 67 -11.37 5.54 -18.72
N GLY A 68 -11.68 4.42 -19.39
CA GLY A 68 -12.35 3.28 -18.78
C GLY A 68 -11.59 2.64 -17.61
N TYR A 69 -10.26 2.81 -17.54
CA TYR A 69 -9.46 2.32 -16.41
C TYR A 69 -9.79 3.03 -15.08
N GLN A 70 -10.35 4.24 -15.14
CA GLN A 70 -10.74 5.00 -13.94
C GLN A 70 -12.08 4.51 -13.36
N LYS A 71 -12.88 3.76 -14.13
CA LYS A 71 -14.28 3.39 -13.81
C LYS A 71 -14.41 2.07 -13.06
N TRP A 72 -13.44 1.74 -12.21
CA TRP A 72 -13.40 0.46 -11.50
C TRP A 72 -13.31 0.66 -10.00
N ARG A 73 -14.20 0.01 -9.27
CA ARG A 73 -14.19 -0.07 -7.81
C ARG A 73 -13.87 -1.50 -7.36
N TRP A 74 -13.18 -1.64 -6.23
CA TRP A 74 -12.99 -2.93 -5.59
C TRP A 74 -14.18 -3.29 -4.72
N GLN A 75 -14.71 -4.50 -4.91
CA GLN A 75 -15.79 -5.06 -4.10
C GLN A 75 -15.25 -6.28 -3.35
N PRO A 76 -15.08 -6.21 -2.02
CA PRO A 76 -14.78 -7.37 -1.21
C PRO A 76 -15.86 -8.44 -1.35
N LYS A 77 -15.49 -9.70 -1.16
CA LYS A 77 -16.39 -10.85 -1.39
C LYS A 77 -17.54 -10.92 -0.36
N ASN A 78 -17.23 -10.64 0.90
CA ASN A 78 -18.13 -10.92 2.04
C ASN A 78 -18.51 -9.65 2.82
N CYS A 79 -18.15 -8.46 2.34
CA CYS A 79 -18.59 -7.21 2.94
C CYS A 79 -18.48 -6.05 1.94
N GLU A 80 -18.88 -4.86 2.40
CA GLU A 80 -18.79 -3.63 1.65
C GLU A 80 -17.78 -2.68 2.29
N ILE A 81 -17.07 -1.95 1.43
CA ILE A 81 -16.28 -0.80 1.86
C ILE A 81 -17.25 0.40 1.89
N PRO A 82 -17.36 1.13 3.01
CA PRO A 82 -18.20 2.33 3.08
C PRO A 82 -17.89 3.29 1.94
N ARG A 83 -18.92 3.93 1.38
CA ARG A 83 -18.73 4.93 0.33
C ARG A 83 -17.86 6.08 0.83
N PHE A 84 -16.98 6.57 -0.05
CA PHE A 84 -16.03 7.62 0.29
C PHE A 84 -16.75 8.94 0.60
N ASN A 85 -16.86 9.28 1.89
CA ASN A 85 -17.37 10.57 2.36
C ASN A 85 -16.22 11.43 2.87
N VAL A 86 -15.74 12.33 2.01
CA VAL A 86 -14.56 13.15 2.29
C VAL A 86 -14.73 14.07 3.51
N GLN A 87 -15.94 14.59 3.76
CA GLN A 87 -16.20 15.50 4.89
C GLN A 87 -16.11 14.75 6.22
N GLU A 88 -16.72 13.58 6.30
CA GLU A 88 -16.66 12.73 7.49
C GLU A 88 -15.23 12.25 7.77
N ILE A 89 -14.51 11.84 6.71
CA ILE A 89 -13.12 11.40 6.80
C ILE A 89 -12.23 12.53 7.33
N LEU A 90 -12.32 13.73 6.75
CA LEU A 90 -11.53 14.88 7.20
C LEU A 90 -11.87 15.28 8.64
N GLY A 91 -13.15 15.23 9.03
CA GLY A 91 -13.58 15.46 10.41
C GLY A 91 -12.94 14.49 11.40
N LYS A 92 -12.87 13.19 11.06
CA LYS A 92 -12.23 12.18 11.92
C LYS A 92 -10.70 12.24 11.91
N LEU A 93 -10.10 12.77 10.84
CA LEU A 93 -8.66 12.99 10.73
C LEU A 93 -8.20 14.33 11.32
N HIS A 94 -9.11 15.10 11.93
CA HIS A 94 -8.77 16.39 12.51
C HIS A 94 -7.66 16.27 13.57
N GLY A 95 -6.61 17.08 13.45
CA GLY A 95 -5.47 17.07 14.37
C GLY A 95 -4.55 15.85 14.24
N LYS A 96 -4.71 15.04 13.19
CA LYS A 96 -3.92 13.81 12.97
C LYS A 96 -2.70 14.05 12.09
N ARG A 97 -1.69 13.19 12.27
CA ARG A 97 -0.53 13.09 11.40
C ARG A 97 -0.42 11.70 10.77
N ILE A 98 -0.46 11.67 9.44
CA ILE A 98 -0.30 10.47 8.62
C ILE A 98 1.09 10.51 7.98
N VAL A 99 1.85 9.41 8.06
CA VAL A 99 3.21 9.34 7.52
C VAL A 99 3.36 8.12 6.61
N PHE A 100 3.63 8.37 5.33
CA PHE A 100 4.04 7.37 4.37
C PHE A 100 5.55 7.25 4.33
N VAL A 101 6.08 6.03 4.38
CA VAL A 101 7.51 5.74 4.31
C VAL A 101 7.76 4.65 3.29
N GLY A 102 8.59 4.94 2.28
CA GLY A 102 8.97 3.90 1.34
C GLY A 102 9.52 4.40 0.00
N ASP A 103 9.21 3.66 -1.05
CA ASP A 103 9.67 3.95 -2.40
C ASP A 103 8.70 4.88 -3.18
N SER A 104 8.93 5.01 -4.49
CA SER A 104 8.12 5.90 -5.34
C SER A 104 6.65 5.49 -5.44
N LEU A 105 6.31 4.23 -5.15
CA LEU A 105 4.92 3.77 -5.16
C LEU A 105 4.20 4.21 -3.88
N SER A 106 4.90 4.34 -2.75
CA SER A 106 4.33 4.99 -1.56
C SER A 106 4.03 6.45 -1.84
N ARG A 107 4.91 7.14 -2.56
CA ARG A 107 4.66 8.52 -2.99
C ARG A 107 3.42 8.65 -3.86
N THR A 108 3.23 7.78 -4.85
CA THR A 108 2.01 7.81 -5.69
C THR A 108 0.73 7.61 -4.85
N GLN A 109 0.76 6.76 -3.82
CA GLN A 109 -0.38 6.62 -2.90
C GLN A 109 -0.57 7.84 -2.00
N TRP A 110 0.51 8.47 -1.53
CA TRP A 110 0.48 9.72 -0.79
C TRP A 110 -0.15 10.87 -1.62
N GLU A 111 0.27 11.03 -2.88
CA GLU A 111 -0.31 12.00 -3.82
C GLU A 111 -1.82 11.74 -4.03
N SER A 112 -2.20 10.48 -4.25
CA SER A 112 -3.61 10.06 -4.36
C SER A 112 -4.42 10.43 -3.11
N MET A 113 -3.89 10.16 -1.90
CA MET A 113 -4.60 10.45 -0.64
C MET A 113 -4.85 11.94 -0.50
N ILE A 114 -3.85 12.77 -0.81
CA ILE A 114 -4.00 14.23 -0.78
C ILE A 114 -5.07 14.68 -1.77
N CYS A 115 -5.05 14.20 -3.01
CA CYS A 115 -6.02 14.61 -4.02
C CYS A 115 -7.47 14.18 -3.70
N LEU A 116 -7.64 13.00 -3.10
CA LEU A 116 -8.92 12.53 -2.58
C LEU A 116 -9.46 13.45 -1.48
N LEU A 117 -8.64 13.70 -0.45
CA LEU A 117 -9.03 14.51 0.70
C LEU A 117 -9.23 15.98 0.33
N MET A 118 -8.45 16.49 -0.61
CA MET A 118 -8.57 17.86 -1.09
C MET A 118 -9.95 18.15 -1.67
N GLN A 119 -10.73 17.17 -2.14
CA GLN A 119 -12.11 17.38 -2.60
C GLN A 119 -13.04 17.92 -1.50
N GLY A 120 -12.80 17.59 -0.23
CA GLY A 120 -13.60 18.08 0.89
C GLY A 120 -13.26 19.48 1.39
N VAL A 121 -12.15 20.07 0.93
CA VAL A 121 -11.72 21.39 1.37
C VAL A 121 -12.41 22.49 0.56
N GLN A 122 -13.07 23.44 1.21
CA GLN A 122 -13.73 24.56 0.52
C GLN A 122 -12.73 25.50 -0.14
N ASP A 123 -11.83 26.09 0.65
CA ASP A 123 -10.74 26.93 0.15
C ASP A 123 -9.47 26.10 -0.07
N LYS A 124 -9.16 25.79 -1.33
CA LYS A 124 -7.98 24.97 -1.68
C LYS A 124 -6.65 25.61 -1.26
N ARG A 125 -6.60 26.92 -0.99
CA ARG A 125 -5.40 27.60 -0.46
C ARG A 125 -5.01 27.12 0.94
N ASN A 126 -5.95 26.49 1.66
CA ASN A 126 -5.70 25.88 2.97
C ASN A 126 -5.00 24.52 2.87
N VAL A 127 -4.66 24.06 1.67
CA VAL A 127 -3.85 22.85 1.44
C VAL A 127 -2.55 23.25 0.75
N TYR A 128 -1.42 23.05 1.43
CA TYR A 128 -0.10 23.47 0.91
C TYR A 128 1.02 22.53 1.34
N GLU A 129 2.10 22.49 0.57
CA GLU A 129 3.33 21.79 0.96
C GLU A 129 4.09 22.66 1.97
N ILE A 130 4.47 22.08 3.11
CA ILE A 130 4.92 22.83 4.29
C ILE A 130 6.25 23.57 4.11
N ASN A 131 7.07 23.17 3.14
CA ASN A 131 8.34 23.80 2.80
C ASN A 131 8.24 24.62 1.50
N GLY A 132 7.05 24.74 0.90
CA GLY A 132 6.87 25.38 -0.42
C GLY A 132 7.54 24.63 -1.57
N ASN A 133 7.90 23.35 -1.38
CA ASN A 133 8.56 22.56 -2.40
C ASN A 133 7.59 22.20 -3.53
N LYS A 134 8.06 22.30 -4.77
CA LYS A 134 7.42 21.61 -5.89
C LYS A 134 7.73 20.12 -5.78
N ILE A 135 6.70 19.27 -5.80
CA ILE A 135 6.86 17.81 -5.71
C ILE A 135 7.74 17.32 -6.87
N THR A 136 8.85 16.65 -6.52
CA THR A 136 9.75 16.02 -7.50
C THR A 136 10.21 14.65 -7.04
N LYS A 137 10.74 13.86 -7.98
CA LYS A 137 11.18 12.46 -7.79
C LYS A 137 12.36 12.28 -6.81
N ARG A 138 13.07 13.34 -6.44
CA ARG A 138 14.33 13.28 -5.68
C ARG A 138 14.21 13.72 -4.22
N ILE A 139 13.17 14.48 -3.89
CA ILE A 139 13.00 15.02 -2.55
C ILE A 139 12.80 13.86 -1.56
N ARG A 140 13.58 13.87 -0.46
CA ARG A 140 13.52 12.82 0.56
C ARG A 140 12.34 12.98 1.51
N PHE A 141 11.85 14.19 1.70
CA PHE A 141 10.72 14.50 2.58
C PHE A 141 9.79 15.52 1.92
N LEU A 142 8.50 15.18 1.85
CA LEU A 142 7.42 16.06 1.41
C LEU A 142 6.34 16.03 2.49
N GLY A 143 5.83 17.19 2.89
CA GLY A 143 4.72 17.27 3.85
C GLY A 143 3.63 18.17 3.32
N VAL A 144 2.39 17.70 3.28
CA VAL A 144 1.22 18.51 2.93
C VAL A 144 0.36 18.73 4.17
N TYR A 145 -0.01 19.99 4.39
CA TYR A 145 -0.83 20.41 5.53
C TYR A 145 -2.18 20.92 5.07
N PHE A 146 -3.23 20.42 5.73
CA PHE A 146 -4.62 20.82 5.56
C PHE A 146 -4.99 21.70 6.76
N SER A 147 -4.79 23.01 6.64
CA SER A 147 -4.88 23.93 7.79
C SER A 147 -6.27 23.97 8.42
N SER A 148 -7.34 23.87 7.61
CA SER A 148 -8.73 23.83 8.10
C SER A 148 -9.05 22.62 8.99
N TYR A 149 -8.23 21.57 8.95
CA TYR A 149 -8.44 20.34 9.72
C TYR A 149 -7.28 20.03 10.68
N ASN A 150 -6.26 20.90 10.74
CA ASN A 150 -5.01 20.61 11.44
C ASN A 150 -4.45 19.21 11.11
N LEU A 151 -4.55 18.80 9.84
CA LEU A 151 -4.15 17.46 9.37
C LEU A 151 -2.85 17.58 8.58
N ARG A 152 -1.86 16.74 8.92
CA ARG A 152 -0.58 16.65 8.22
C ARG A 152 -0.41 15.28 7.58
N ILE A 153 -0.03 15.27 6.30
CA ILE A 153 0.23 14.05 5.53
C ILE A 153 1.64 14.13 4.96
N ASP A 154 2.53 13.31 5.51
CA ASP A 154 3.96 13.30 5.18
C ASP A 154 4.32 12.11 4.29
N PHE A 155 5.33 12.30 3.46
CA PHE A 155 6.03 11.25 2.72
C PHE A 155 7.53 11.32 2.98
N TYR A 156 8.12 10.21 3.42
CA TYR A 156 9.55 10.00 3.55
C TYR A 156 10.02 8.95 2.55
N ARG A 157 10.95 9.35 1.68
CA ARG A 157 11.55 8.46 0.70
C ARG A 157 12.63 7.60 1.36
N SER A 158 12.24 6.40 1.78
CA SER A 158 13.13 5.35 2.25
C SER A 158 12.93 4.07 1.44
N VAL A 159 13.55 4.04 0.26
CA VAL A 159 13.32 3.01 -0.77
C VAL A 159 13.50 1.58 -0.25
N PHE A 160 14.55 1.36 0.54
CA PHE A 160 14.89 0.05 1.10
C PHE A 160 14.54 -0.06 2.59
N LEU A 161 13.93 0.98 3.19
CA LEU A 161 13.75 1.21 4.64
C LEU A 161 15.05 1.33 5.45
N VAL A 162 16.14 0.72 4.97
CA VAL A 162 17.48 0.75 5.55
C VAL A 162 18.42 1.68 4.79
N GLN A 163 19.53 2.04 5.43
CA GLN A 163 20.43 3.08 4.95
C GLN A 163 21.23 2.66 3.71
N PRO A 164 21.44 3.58 2.75
CA PRO A 164 22.51 3.43 1.78
C PRO A 164 23.88 3.58 2.47
N GLY A 165 24.88 2.94 1.88
CA GLY A 165 26.28 3.03 2.30
C GLY A 165 27.21 3.21 1.12
N SER A 166 28.38 3.79 1.41
CA SER A 166 29.49 3.85 0.46
C SER A 166 30.15 2.48 0.33
N ALA A 167 30.77 2.19 -0.81
CA ALA A 167 31.55 0.97 -0.99
C ALA A 167 32.68 0.89 0.06
N PRO A 168 32.86 -0.25 0.76
CA PRO A 168 34.01 -0.45 1.64
C PRO A 168 35.34 -0.30 0.90
N ARG A 169 36.39 0.19 1.57
CA ARG A 169 37.70 0.53 0.97
C ARG A 169 38.32 -0.59 0.13
N HIS A 170 38.15 -1.85 0.53
CA HIS A 170 38.70 -3.03 -0.15
C HIS A 170 37.63 -3.83 -0.90
N ALA A 171 36.48 -3.21 -1.22
CA ALA A 171 35.44 -3.89 -1.99
C ALA A 171 35.87 -4.09 -3.44
N PRO A 172 35.40 -5.17 -4.11
CA PRO A 172 35.64 -5.37 -5.54
C PRO A 172 35.15 -4.19 -6.37
N LYS A 173 35.82 -3.87 -7.49
CA LYS A 173 35.50 -2.71 -8.38
C LYS A 173 34.03 -2.64 -8.83
N ARG A 174 33.34 -3.78 -8.91
CA ARG A 174 31.91 -3.88 -9.26
C ARG A 174 30.97 -3.31 -8.18
N VAL A 175 31.45 -3.15 -6.96
CA VAL A 175 30.69 -2.59 -5.84
C VAL A 175 30.88 -1.09 -5.81
N LYS A 176 29.82 -0.36 -6.13
CA LYS A 176 29.76 1.11 -6.15
C LYS A 176 29.12 1.66 -4.88
N SER A 177 28.20 0.94 -4.27
CA SER A 177 27.52 1.32 -3.02
C SER A 177 27.02 0.08 -2.27
N THR A 178 26.58 0.28 -1.04
CA THR A 178 25.95 -0.76 -0.22
C THR A 178 24.55 -0.38 0.23
N VAL A 179 23.74 -1.39 0.56
CA VAL A 179 22.54 -1.29 1.39
C VAL A 179 22.89 -1.90 2.74
N LYS A 180 22.88 -1.09 3.80
CA LYS A 180 23.24 -1.52 5.16
C LYS A 180 22.02 -2.14 5.83
N LEU A 181 21.90 -3.47 5.75
CA LEU A 181 20.71 -4.19 6.18
C LEU A 181 20.42 -4.08 7.68
N ASP A 182 21.45 -3.80 8.48
CA ASP A 182 21.43 -3.69 9.94
C ASP A 182 21.24 -2.24 10.46
N LYS A 183 20.96 -1.27 9.57
CA LYS A 183 20.75 0.13 9.94
C LYS A 183 19.52 0.70 9.27
N LEU A 184 18.47 0.99 10.05
CA LEU A 184 17.29 1.68 9.54
C LEU A 184 17.64 3.10 9.07
N ASP A 185 16.86 3.62 8.11
CA ASP A 185 17.00 4.97 7.57
C ASP A 185 17.25 6.03 8.66
N ASP A 186 18.13 6.98 8.35
CA ASP A 186 18.52 8.06 9.25
C ASP A 186 17.37 9.02 9.58
N MET A 187 16.33 9.04 8.75
CA MET A 187 15.11 9.82 8.98
C MET A 187 14.09 9.12 9.88
N SER A 188 14.38 7.90 10.36
CA SER A 188 13.43 7.09 11.13
C SER A 188 12.89 7.78 12.39
N LYS A 189 13.71 8.62 13.04
CA LYS A 189 13.28 9.45 14.18
C LYS A 189 12.12 10.40 13.88
N GLU A 190 11.99 10.85 12.63
CA GLU A 190 10.95 11.81 12.21
C GLU A 190 9.56 11.15 12.08
N TRP A 191 9.52 9.81 12.07
CA TRP A 191 8.29 9.03 11.85
C TRP A 191 7.54 8.75 13.16
N ILE A 192 8.23 8.79 14.30
CA ILE A 192 7.76 8.30 15.60
C ILE A 192 6.47 8.99 16.05
N GLU A 193 6.39 10.31 15.88
CA GLU A 193 5.27 11.12 16.38
C GLU A 193 4.09 11.21 15.40
N SER A 194 3.66 10.09 14.85
CA SER A 194 2.52 10.03 13.92
C SER A 194 1.38 9.20 14.49
N ASP A 195 0.15 9.52 14.09
CA ASP A 195 -1.03 8.73 14.44
C ASP A 195 -1.15 7.49 13.55
N PHE A 196 -0.69 7.61 12.30
CA PHE A 196 -0.71 6.53 11.33
C PHE A 196 0.61 6.44 10.57
N LEU A 197 1.25 5.26 10.60
CA LEU A 197 2.46 4.96 9.85
C LEU A 197 2.16 3.95 8.74
N ILE A 198 2.53 4.27 7.50
CA ILE A 198 2.28 3.43 6.33
C ILE A 198 3.60 3.16 5.63
N PHE A 199 4.07 1.93 5.74
CA PHE A 199 5.32 1.48 5.12
C PHE A 199 5.07 0.76 3.80
N ASN A 200 5.99 0.92 2.84
CA ASN A 200 6.16 -0.04 1.75
C ASN A 200 7.65 -0.22 1.42
N SER A 201 8.00 -1.35 0.81
CA SER A 201 9.26 -1.55 0.11
C SER A 201 9.16 -2.79 -0.77
N GLY A 202 9.76 -2.75 -1.96
CA GLY A 202 9.74 -3.93 -2.83
C GLY A 202 10.27 -3.69 -4.24
N HIS A 203 9.85 -2.60 -4.89
CA HIS A 203 10.14 -2.40 -6.32
C HIS A 203 11.62 -2.25 -6.67
N TRP A 204 12.44 -1.83 -5.71
CA TRP A 204 13.90 -1.73 -5.89
C TRP A 204 14.66 -2.99 -5.48
N TRP A 205 14.00 -4.00 -4.90
CA TRP A 205 14.59 -5.29 -4.55
C TRP A 205 14.63 -6.21 -5.78
N THR A 206 15.38 -5.79 -6.80
CA THR A 206 15.56 -6.52 -8.05
C THR A 206 17.04 -6.49 -8.47
N PRO A 207 17.53 -7.48 -9.23
CA PRO A 207 18.92 -7.48 -9.71
C PRO A 207 19.30 -6.19 -10.44
N THR A 208 18.38 -5.66 -11.26
CA THR A 208 18.61 -4.45 -12.06
C THR A 208 18.75 -3.18 -11.22
N LYS A 209 18.03 -3.07 -10.09
CA LYS A 209 18.12 -1.90 -9.18
C LYS A 209 19.16 -2.05 -8.08
N LEU A 210 19.73 -3.24 -7.94
CA LEU A 210 20.76 -3.58 -6.98
C LEU A 210 22.08 -3.84 -7.70
N PHE A 211 22.30 -5.07 -8.15
CA PHE A 211 23.60 -5.56 -8.59
C PHE A 211 24.09 -4.92 -9.90
N ASP A 212 23.20 -4.69 -10.87
CA ASP A 212 23.56 -4.06 -12.15
C ASP A 212 23.96 -2.59 -11.95
N MET A 213 23.43 -1.94 -10.91
CA MET A 213 23.83 -0.59 -10.47
C MET A 213 25.04 -0.61 -9.51
N GLY A 214 25.66 -1.77 -9.30
CA GLY A 214 26.79 -1.94 -8.39
C GLY A 214 26.43 -1.79 -6.90
N ARG A 215 25.17 -1.95 -6.52
CA ARG A 215 24.69 -1.85 -5.14
C ARG A 215 24.57 -3.25 -4.52
N TYR A 216 25.35 -3.50 -3.48
CA TYR A 216 25.42 -4.79 -2.79
C TYR A 216 25.01 -4.68 -1.32
N PHE A 217 24.83 -5.80 -0.64
CA PHE A 217 24.39 -5.81 0.75
C PHE A 217 25.57 -5.73 1.72
N GLN A 218 25.37 -5.02 2.82
CA GLN A 218 26.28 -4.92 3.94
C GLN A 218 25.52 -5.21 5.23
N ALA A 219 26.14 -5.96 6.14
CA ALA A 219 25.67 -6.10 7.51
C ALA A 219 26.87 -5.97 8.44
N GLY A 220 26.80 -5.05 9.41
CA GLY A 220 27.93 -4.62 10.21
C GLY A 220 29.04 -4.05 9.32
N ARG A 221 30.25 -4.59 9.47
CA ARG A 221 31.43 -4.21 8.66
C ARG A 221 31.62 -5.08 7.42
N SER A 222 30.79 -6.10 7.22
CA SER A 222 31.02 -7.14 6.22
C SER A 222 30.15 -6.95 4.98
N LEU A 223 30.79 -6.95 3.82
CA LEU A 223 30.15 -6.98 2.52
C LEU A 223 29.63 -8.40 2.22
N LYS A 224 28.38 -8.53 1.75
CA LYS A 224 27.70 -9.81 1.53
C LYS A 224 27.51 -10.10 0.04
N LEU A 225 28.60 -10.42 -0.66
CA LEU A 225 28.67 -10.54 -2.13
C LEU A 225 27.84 -11.69 -2.77
N GLY A 226 27.34 -12.64 -1.97
CA GLY A 226 26.52 -13.76 -2.44
C GLY A 226 25.14 -13.85 -1.78
N MET A 227 24.77 -12.86 -0.95
CA MET A 227 23.48 -12.88 -0.28
C MET A 227 22.34 -12.65 -1.29
N GLY A 228 21.37 -13.56 -1.32
CA GLY A 228 20.20 -13.45 -2.17
C GLY A 228 19.29 -12.29 -1.76
N ILE A 229 18.56 -11.72 -2.74
CA ILE A 229 17.66 -10.57 -2.53
C ILE A 229 16.59 -10.87 -1.47
N ALA A 230 16.01 -12.08 -1.49
CA ALA A 230 14.99 -12.48 -0.52
C ALA A 230 15.53 -12.51 0.92
N SER A 231 16.73 -13.05 1.12
CA SER A 231 17.39 -13.07 2.42
C SER A 231 17.74 -11.65 2.89
N ALA A 232 18.29 -10.83 1.99
CA ALA A 232 18.61 -9.44 2.30
C ALA A 232 17.37 -8.62 2.66
N PHE A 233 16.28 -8.81 1.93
CA PHE A 233 15.01 -8.14 2.20
C PHE A 233 14.46 -8.54 3.57
N ARG A 234 14.49 -9.84 3.91
CA ARG A 234 14.08 -10.32 5.23
C ARG A 234 14.93 -9.69 6.35
N THR A 235 16.26 -9.65 6.20
CA THR A 235 17.15 -9.00 7.18
C THR A 235 16.89 -7.50 7.31
N ALA A 236 16.60 -6.79 6.21
CA ALA A 236 16.22 -5.38 6.30
C ALA A 236 14.89 -5.19 7.04
N LEU A 237 13.92 -6.07 6.83
CA LEU A 237 12.67 -6.04 7.58
C LEU A 237 12.86 -6.40 9.06
N GLU A 238 13.78 -7.31 9.40
CA GLU A 238 14.13 -7.60 10.81
C GLU A 238 14.63 -6.34 11.53
N THR A 239 15.48 -5.55 10.87
CA THR A 239 15.91 -4.22 11.39
C THR A 239 14.74 -3.26 11.56
N TRP A 240 13.80 -3.23 10.61
CA TRP A 240 12.58 -2.43 10.73
C TRP A 240 11.66 -2.93 11.87
N VAL A 241 11.52 -4.23 12.06
CA VAL A 241 10.75 -4.82 13.18
C VAL A 241 11.32 -4.36 14.51
N SER A 242 12.63 -4.50 14.70
CA SER A 242 13.28 -4.07 15.96
C SER A 242 13.05 -2.59 16.25
N TRP A 243 13.03 -1.74 15.22
CA TRP A 243 12.70 -0.33 15.38
C TRP A 243 11.23 -0.09 15.73
N VAL A 244 10.28 -0.77 15.06
CA VAL A 244 8.86 -0.64 15.38
C VAL A 244 8.56 -1.10 16.81
N GLU A 245 9.17 -2.20 17.26
CA GLU A 245 8.95 -2.74 18.60
C GLU A 245 9.53 -1.87 19.71
N SER A 246 10.65 -1.17 19.44
CA SER A 246 11.34 -0.35 20.44
C SER A 246 10.92 1.12 20.45
N SER A 247 10.50 1.67 19.30
CA SER A 247 10.36 3.12 19.11
C SER A 247 8.92 3.59 18.93
N VAL A 248 8.01 2.73 18.47
CA VAL A 248 6.62 3.15 18.16
C VAL A 248 5.72 3.01 19.39
N ASN A 249 5.04 4.10 19.76
CA ASN A 249 4.04 4.08 20.81
C ASN A 249 2.72 3.47 20.31
N ARG A 250 2.45 2.22 20.71
CA ARG A 250 1.27 1.45 20.30
C ARG A 250 -0.08 2.07 20.72
N ASN A 251 -0.09 2.91 21.76
CA ASN A 251 -1.30 3.57 22.23
C ASN A 251 -1.68 4.79 21.38
N ARG A 252 -0.73 5.32 20.61
CA ARG A 252 -0.91 6.49 19.75
C ARG A 252 -0.93 6.10 18.27
N THR A 253 0.01 5.25 17.86
CA THR A 253 0.34 5.04 16.45
C THR A 253 -0.18 3.70 15.96
N ARG A 254 -0.98 3.75 14.89
CA ARG A 254 -1.37 2.55 14.13
C ARG A 254 -0.42 2.35 12.96
N VAL A 255 0.17 1.17 12.86
CA VAL A 255 1.17 0.86 11.85
C VAL A 255 0.58 -0.04 10.77
N PHE A 256 0.84 0.33 9.52
CA PHE A 256 0.44 -0.40 8.32
C PHE A 256 1.68 -0.75 7.49
N PHE A 257 1.67 -1.93 6.88
CA PHE A 257 2.68 -2.31 5.89
C PHE A 257 1.98 -2.76 4.60
N ARG A 258 2.21 -2.02 3.51
CA ARG A 258 1.67 -2.34 2.19
C ARG A 258 2.51 -3.40 1.50
N THR A 259 1.84 -4.46 1.05
CA THR A 259 2.47 -5.53 0.26
C THR A 259 2.89 -5.05 -1.12
N PHE A 260 3.71 -5.85 -1.81
CA PHE A 260 4.25 -5.51 -3.13
C PHE A 260 3.15 -5.20 -4.15
N GLU A 261 3.35 -4.15 -4.94
CA GLU A 261 2.42 -3.69 -5.95
C GLU A 261 2.73 -4.37 -7.29
N SER A 262 1.75 -5.04 -7.89
CA SER A 262 1.99 -5.84 -9.09
C SER A 262 2.41 -4.98 -10.27
N SER A 263 3.62 -5.21 -10.78
CA SER A 263 4.10 -4.63 -12.04
C SER A 263 3.72 -5.50 -13.23
N HIS A 264 3.31 -4.88 -14.35
CA HIS A 264 2.87 -5.59 -15.56
C HIS A 264 3.88 -5.60 -16.70
N TRP A 265 5.17 -5.48 -16.36
CA TRP A 265 6.25 -5.69 -17.33
C TRP A 265 6.26 -7.13 -17.87
N ILE A 266 6.44 -7.25 -19.18
CA ILE A 266 6.49 -8.49 -19.94
C ILE A 266 7.94 -8.79 -20.32
N GLY A 267 8.27 -10.09 -20.44
CA GLY A 267 9.61 -10.58 -20.81
C GLY A 267 10.50 -10.84 -19.60
N ARG A 268 11.50 -11.72 -19.77
CA ARG A 268 12.45 -12.11 -18.71
C ARG A 268 13.19 -10.92 -18.10
N ASN A 269 13.48 -9.90 -18.92
CA ASN A 269 14.18 -8.69 -18.50
C ASN A 269 13.24 -7.50 -18.24
N ARG A 270 11.92 -7.71 -18.16
CA ARG A 270 10.93 -6.63 -18.01
C ARG A 270 11.12 -5.53 -19.06
N ASN A 271 11.35 -5.92 -20.31
CA ASN A 271 11.72 -5.03 -21.41
C ASN A 271 10.52 -4.50 -22.21
N SER A 272 9.33 -5.08 -22.02
CA SER A 272 8.12 -4.66 -22.71
C SER A 272 7.04 -4.25 -21.72
N CYS A 273 6.45 -3.08 -21.93
CA CYS A 273 5.31 -2.57 -21.17
C CYS A 273 4.17 -2.32 -22.15
N LYS A 274 3.10 -3.12 -22.03
CA LYS A 274 1.88 -2.98 -22.83
C LYS A 274 0.68 -2.88 -21.91
N VAL A 275 0.23 -1.66 -21.68
CA VAL A 275 -0.97 -1.35 -20.88
C VAL A 275 -2.21 -1.80 -21.66
N THR A 276 -3.13 -2.49 -20.97
CA THR A 276 -4.41 -2.92 -21.56
C THR A 276 -5.47 -1.84 -21.44
N ARG A 277 -6.59 -1.95 -22.17
CA ARG A 277 -7.73 -1.02 -22.02
C ARG A 277 -8.72 -1.40 -20.92
N ARG A 278 -8.66 -2.66 -20.48
CA ARG A 278 -9.52 -3.24 -19.44
C ARG A 278 -8.66 -4.10 -18.50
N PRO A 279 -9.12 -4.34 -17.26
CA PRO A 279 -8.48 -5.29 -16.36
C PRO A 279 -8.30 -6.66 -17.02
N TRP A 280 -7.27 -7.39 -16.64
CA TRP A 280 -7.08 -8.77 -17.05
C TRP A 280 -8.16 -9.67 -16.45
N LEU A 281 -8.51 -10.74 -17.17
CA LEU A 281 -9.41 -11.78 -16.65
C LEU A 281 -8.68 -12.78 -15.74
N LYS A 282 -7.36 -12.92 -15.91
CA LYS A 282 -6.49 -13.81 -15.13
C LYS A 282 -5.22 -13.07 -14.75
N THR A 283 -4.76 -13.25 -13.52
CA THR A 283 -3.59 -12.58 -12.92
C THR A 283 -2.25 -13.04 -13.51
N LYS A 284 -2.22 -14.24 -14.11
CA LYS A 284 -1.00 -14.91 -14.59
C LYS A 284 0.07 -15.03 -13.50
N GLY A 285 -0.36 -15.30 -12.25
CA GLY A 285 0.50 -15.45 -11.08
C GLY A 285 1.03 -14.15 -10.48
N ARG A 286 0.58 -12.99 -10.96
CA ARG A 286 0.99 -11.65 -10.45
C ARG A 286 0.29 -11.25 -9.16
N ASP A 287 -0.69 -12.03 -8.75
CA ASP A 287 -1.35 -12.01 -7.43
C ASP A 287 -0.47 -12.58 -6.33
N HIS A 288 0.60 -13.28 -6.68
CA HIS A 288 1.61 -13.77 -5.74
C HIS A 288 2.93 -13.00 -5.89
N SER A 289 3.61 -12.78 -4.77
CA SER A 289 4.91 -12.12 -4.74
C SER A 289 5.72 -12.59 -3.55
N ARG A 290 6.93 -13.11 -3.81
CA ARG A 290 7.85 -13.53 -2.75
C ARG A 290 8.17 -12.40 -1.76
N ILE A 291 8.18 -11.15 -2.23
CA ILE A 291 8.35 -9.96 -1.39
C ILE A 291 7.13 -9.79 -0.47
N SER A 292 5.92 -9.93 -0.99
CA SER A 292 4.69 -9.89 -0.18
C SER A 292 4.64 -11.01 0.84
N ASP A 293 5.02 -12.23 0.46
CA ASP A 293 5.07 -13.37 1.39
C ASP A 293 6.02 -13.09 2.56
N ILE A 294 7.21 -12.53 2.28
CA ILE A 294 8.17 -12.16 3.33
C ILE A 294 7.61 -11.06 4.24
N ILE A 295 6.93 -10.04 3.69
CA ILE A 295 6.27 -8.99 4.48
C ILE A 295 5.24 -9.60 5.43
N ILE A 296 4.35 -10.43 4.89
CA ILE A 296 3.29 -11.09 5.66
C ILE A 296 3.89 -11.98 6.75
N ASP A 297 4.89 -12.80 6.42
CA ASP A 297 5.59 -13.68 7.36
C ASP A 297 6.25 -12.93 8.51
N VAL A 298 6.88 -11.78 8.20
CA VAL A 298 7.57 -10.96 9.20
C VAL A 298 6.56 -10.28 10.10
N VAL A 299 5.54 -9.65 9.53
CA VAL A 299 4.50 -8.94 10.29
C VAL A 299 3.73 -9.88 11.21
N LYS A 300 3.41 -11.09 10.76
CA LYS A 300 2.71 -12.11 11.57
C LYS A 300 3.46 -12.50 12.86
N LYS A 301 4.77 -12.28 12.92
CA LYS A 301 5.62 -12.62 14.07
C LYS A 301 5.89 -11.45 15.00
N MET A 302 5.39 -10.25 14.68
CA MET A 302 5.65 -9.05 15.47
C MET A 302 4.78 -9.01 16.72
N THR A 303 5.36 -8.46 17.79
CA THR A 303 4.61 -8.17 19.02
C THR A 303 3.78 -6.89 18.88
N THR A 304 4.32 -5.89 18.17
CA THR A 304 3.56 -4.67 17.85
C THR A 304 2.52 -5.01 16.77
N PRO A 305 1.22 -4.72 17.00
CA PRO A 305 0.22 -4.91 15.97
C PRO A 305 0.53 -4.06 14.73
N VAL A 306 0.79 -4.73 13.62
CA VAL A 306 0.95 -4.09 12.31
C VAL A 306 -0.11 -4.66 11.37
N THR A 307 -0.86 -3.78 10.72
CA THR A 307 -1.88 -4.20 9.75
C THR A 307 -1.29 -4.29 8.35
N VAL A 308 -1.39 -5.46 7.73
CA VAL A 308 -0.92 -5.65 6.35
C VAL A 308 -1.98 -5.13 5.38
N LEU A 309 -1.60 -4.15 4.53
CA LEU A 309 -2.42 -3.74 3.39
C LEU A 309 -2.12 -4.67 2.21
N HIS A 310 -2.89 -5.74 2.07
CA HIS A 310 -2.62 -6.80 1.11
C HIS A 310 -3.10 -6.46 -0.31
N VAL A 311 -2.46 -5.47 -0.93
CA VAL A 311 -2.81 -4.93 -2.25
C VAL A 311 -2.31 -5.75 -3.45
N THR A 312 -1.36 -6.68 -3.28
CA THR A 312 -0.79 -7.48 -4.38
C THR A 312 -1.85 -8.16 -5.26
N PRO A 313 -2.83 -8.90 -4.69
CA PRO A 313 -3.85 -9.57 -5.51
C PRO A 313 -4.77 -8.59 -6.22
N MET A 314 -5.06 -7.45 -5.59
CA MET A 314 -5.91 -6.40 -6.17
C MET A 314 -5.23 -5.77 -7.40
N GLY A 315 -3.94 -5.46 -7.30
CA GLY A 315 -3.16 -4.85 -8.38
C GLY A 315 -2.95 -5.80 -9.57
N ALA A 316 -2.92 -7.11 -9.34
CA ALA A 316 -2.58 -8.12 -10.36
C ALA A 316 -3.51 -8.19 -11.58
N PHE A 317 -4.73 -7.67 -11.46
CA PHE A 317 -5.67 -7.58 -12.58
C PHE A 317 -5.53 -6.26 -13.36
N ARG A 318 -4.88 -5.25 -12.78
CA ARG A 318 -5.02 -3.85 -13.18
C ARG A 318 -3.94 -3.38 -14.15
N SER A 319 -3.55 -4.25 -15.08
CA SER A 319 -2.63 -3.88 -16.16
C SER A 319 -3.08 -2.65 -16.95
N ASP A 320 -4.38 -2.32 -16.93
CA ASP A 320 -5.00 -1.16 -17.56
C ASP A 320 -4.71 0.17 -16.86
N ALA A 321 -4.42 0.16 -15.57
CA ALA A 321 -4.30 1.38 -14.78
C ALA A 321 -2.86 1.91 -14.66
N HIS A 322 -1.89 1.25 -15.29
CA HIS A 322 -0.51 1.71 -15.31
C HIS A 322 -0.31 2.96 -16.17
N VAL A 323 0.74 3.72 -15.84
CA VAL A 323 1.15 4.92 -16.58
C VAL A 323 1.46 4.62 -18.04
N GLY A 324 2.07 3.47 -18.34
CA GLY A 324 2.45 3.12 -19.71
C GLY A 324 3.38 4.18 -20.29
N THR A 325 3.08 4.67 -21.48
CA THR A 325 3.84 5.76 -22.14
C THR A 325 3.26 7.15 -21.84
N TRP A 326 2.22 7.26 -21.00
CA TRP A 326 1.52 8.51 -20.72
C TRP A 326 2.11 9.23 -19.48
N SER A 327 3.40 9.49 -19.53
CA SER A 327 4.15 10.19 -18.47
C SER A 327 4.67 11.54 -18.94
N ASP A 328 5.36 12.25 -18.03
CA ASP A 328 6.15 13.45 -18.33
C ASP A 328 7.30 13.20 -19.32
N LYS A 329 7.61 11.91 -19.60
CA LYS A 329 8.60 11.44 -20.56
C LYS A 329 8.01 10.35 -21.44
N GLN A 330 7.27 10.74 -22.47
CA GLN A 330 6.50 9.82 -23.32
C GLN A 330 7.32 8.71 -24.00
N SER A 331 8.64 8.87 -24.14
CA SER A 331 9.55 7.87 -24.72
C SER A 331 9.90 6.70 -23.79
N VAL A 332 9.57 6.78 -22.49
CA VAL A 332 9.89 5.75 -21.50
C VAL A 332 8.61 5.16 -20.95
N ALA A 333 8.35 3.89 -21.28
CA ALA A 333 7.19 3.17 -20.77
C ALA A 333 7.36 2.85 -19.28
N ASP A 334 6.25 2.87 -18.54
CA ASP A 334 6.20 2.58 -17.11
C ASP A 334 5.01 1.67 -16.77
N CYS A 335 5.31 0.38 -16.55
CA CYS A 335 4.36 -0.63 -16.07
C CYS A 335 4.59 -0.97 -14.60
N SER A 336 5.08 -0.01 -13.82
CA SER A 336 5.24 -0.12 -12.36
C SER A 336 4.38 0.91 -11.63
N HIS A 337 4.42 2.17 -12.06
CA HIS A 337 3.59 3.21 -11.47
C HIS A 337 2.17 3.24 -12.05
N TRP A 338 1.26 3.86 -11.31
CA TRP A 338 -0.16 3.93 -11.59
C TRP A 338 -0.54 5.32 -12.08
N CYS A 339 -1.47 5.39 -13.02
CA CYS A 339 -2.15 6.64 -13.34
C CYS A 339 -2.95 7.11 -12.10
N LEU A 340 -3.03 8.42 -11.92
CA LEU A 340 -3.97 9.08 -11.01
C LEU A 340 -5.02 9.86 -11.81
N PRO A 341 -6.31 9.82 -11.44
CA PRO A 341 -6.92 8.89 -10.50
C PRO A 341 -6.83 7.43 -10.99
N GLY A 342 -6.85 6.45 -10.07
CA GLY A 342 -6.65 5.03 -10.39
C GLY A 342 -6.53 4.12 -9.17
N VAL A 343 -5.77 3.02 -9.33
CA VAL A 343 -5.64 1.95 -8.33
C VAL A 343 -5.21 2.43 -6.93
N PRO A 344 -4.28 3.39 -6.77
CA PRO A 344 -3.93 3.92 -5.46
C PRO A 344 -5.10 4.55 -4.70
N ASP A 345 -6.11 5.06 -5.40
CA ASP A 345 -7.29 5.65 -4.77
C ASP A 345 -8.07 4.59 -4.00
N THR A 346 -8.27 3.41 -4.60
CA THR A 346 -8.92 2.27 -3.93
C THR A 346 -8.13 1.77 -2.72
N TRP A 347 -6.79 1.80 -2.77
CA TRP A 347 -5.98 1.47 -1.59
C TRP A 347 -6.19 2.48 -0.47
N ASN A 348 -6.34 3.76 -0.82
CA ASN A 348 -6.62 4.82 0.14
C ASN A 348 -8.04 4.75 0.70
N GLU A 349 -9.05 4.36 -0.09
CA GLU A 349 -10.40 4.11 0.43
C GLU A 349 -10.39 3.02 1.51
N ILE A 350 -9.71 1.91 1.26
CA ILE A 350 -9.55 0.82 2.24
C ILE A 350 -8.75 1.31 3.46
N LEU A 351 -7.60 1.93 3.22
CA LEU A 351 -6.71 2.42 4.28
C LEU A 351 -7.45 3.40 5.21
N LEU A 352 -8.17 4.38 4.66
CA LEU A 352 -8.94 5.35 5.43
C LEU A 352 -10.09 4.67 6.18
N SER A 353 -10.80 3.74 5.57
CA SER A 353 -11.81 2.95 6.27
C SER A 353 -11.21 2.20 7.48
N MET A 354 -10.02 1.62 7.32
CA MET A 354 -9.33 0.91 8.39
C MET A 354 -8.81 1.86 9.47
N MET A 355 -8.24 3.01 9.09
CA MET A 355 -7.77 4.05 10.01
C MET A 355 -8.89 4.59 10.92
N LEU A 356 -10.11 4.63 10.41
CA LEU A 356 -11.26 5.28 11.05
C LEU A 356 -12.25 4.32 11.71
N SER A 357 -12.06 3.00 11.58
CA SER A 357 -12.87 2.01 12.31
C SER A 357 -12.49 2.02 13.80
N LYS A 358 -13.49 2.18 14.69
CA LYS A 358 -13.31 2.29 16.16
C LYS A 358 -12.79 0.99 16.78
N ASP A 359 -13.26 -0.13 16.27
CA ASP A 359 -12.62 -1.42 16.47
C ASP A 359 -11.75 -1.62 15.24
N GLY A 360 -10.43 -1.68 15.43
CA GLY A 360 -9.55 -2.09 14.35
C GLY A 360 -10.12 -3.39 13.79
N VAL A 361 -10.64 -3.35 12.56
CA VAL A 361 -10.99 -4.58 11.83
C VAL A 361 -9.72 -5.39 11.90
N THR A 362 -9.70 -6.41 12.76
CA THR A 362 -8.49 -7.17 13.02
C THR A 362 -8.37 -8.10 11.84
N VAL A 363 -7.87 -7.58 10.72
CA VAL A 363 -7.52 -8.38 9.56
C VAL A 363 -6.27 -9.17 9.96
N GLN A 364 -6.47 -10.43 10.37
CA GLN A 364 -5.40 -11.41 10.46
C GLN A 364 -5.21 -12.11 9.12
#